data_AF-A0A937ZWX6-F1
#
_entry.id   AF-A0A937ZWX6-F1
#
_cell.length_a   1.000
_cell.length_b   1.000
_cell.length_c   1.000
_cell.angle_alpha   90.00
_cell.angle_beta   90.00
_cell.angle_gamma   90.00
#
_symmetry.space_group_name_H-M   'P 1'
#
loop_
_entity.id
_entity.type
_entity.pdbx_description
1 polymer ?
#
loop_
_entity_poly.entity_id
_entity_poly.type
_entity_poly.pdbx_seq_one_letter_code
_entity_poly.pdbx_strand_id
1 'polypeptide(L)'
;MAASEQGVRRGGRAARRAERFGGPIIQKRYITREIPVYELLDEAGIDLLHDTSMQILEEIGIDFRDEVALAQWKEAGADVKGERVHIPRELIAEKLAMVPAEYTQHARNPERNVVIGGKNTVFAPTFGSPFVRDFDNVRRYATLEDLQNFIKLTYMTPVLHHDGGIICEPIDVPVPKRHLDIVYSHIKFSDKPFMGVQSAPERAYDSCKMV
;
A
#
# COMPACT_ATOMS: atom_id res chain seq x y z
N MET A 1 38.40 -56.85 19.66
CA MET A 1 38.90 -55.52 19.30
C MET A 1 37.71 -54.70 18.80
N ALA A 2 37.25 -53.74 19.61
CA ALA A 2 36.14 -52.86 19.27
C ALA A 2 36.67 -51.59 18.60
N ALA A 3 36.16 -51.27 17.42
CA ALA A 3 36.37 -49.97 16.78
C ALA A 3 35.06 -49.18 16.88
N SER A 4 35.03 -48.21 17.79
CA SER A 4 33.98 -47.20 17.86
C SER A 4 34.38 -46.02 16.96
N GLU A 5 33.80 -45.91 15.77
CA GLU A 5 33.94 -44.71 14.95
C GLU A 5 33.06 -43.59 15.52
N GLN A 6 33.73 -42.52 15.94
CA GLN A 6 33.12 -41.31 16.48
C GLN A 6 32.34 -40.57 15.37
N GLY A 7 31.02 -40.50 15.53
CA GLY A 7 30.15 -39.69 14.68
C GLY A 7 30.49 -38.19 14.78
N VAL A 8 30.90 -37.60 13.66
CA VAL A 8 31.16 -36.17 13.52
C VAL A 8 29.86 -35.38 13.70
N ARG A 9 29.68 -34.71 14.84
CA ARG A 9 28.56 -33.78 15.12
C ARG A 9 28.64 -32.53 14.22
N ARG A 10 28.09 -32.60 13.01
CA ARG A 10 28.03 -31.50 12.03
C ARG A 10 26.90 -30.47 12.23
N GLY A 11 26.06 -30.58 13.27
CA GLY A 11 24.86 -29.74 13.45
C GLY A 11 25.04 -28.41 14.20
N GLY A 12 26.11 -28.24 14.98
CA GLY A 12 26.21 -27.14 15.96
C GLY A 12 26.41 -25.73 15.38
N ARG A 13 26.95 -25.61 14.16
CA ARG A 13 27.18 -24.31 13.50
C ARG A 13 25.92 -23.78 12.81
N ALA A 14 25.13 -24.67 12.21
CA ALA A 14 23.85 -24.33 11.60
C ALA A 14 22.82 -23.92 12.66
N ALA A 15 22.72 -24.68 13.76
CA ALA A 15 21.85 -24.34 14.89
C ALA A 15 22.20 -22.99 15.53
N ARG A 16 23.49 -22.73 15.79
CA ARG A 16 23.94 -21.44 16.33
C ARG A 16 23.72 -20.26 15.37
N ARG A 17 23.78 -20.49 14.05
CA ARG A 17 23.42 -19.48 13.05
C ARG A 17 21.91 -19.23 13.06
N ALA A 18 21.09 -20.28 13.16
CA ALA A 18 19.63 -20.15 13.27
C ALA A 18 19.21 -19.40 14.55
N GLU A 19 19.85 -19.64 15.70
CA GLU A 19 19.58 -18.86 16.93
C GLU A 19 20.00 -17.40 16.79
N ARG A 20 21.14 -17.12 16.15
CA ARG A 20 21.66 -15.73 16.02
C ARG A 20 20.87 -14.88 15.03
N PHE A 21 20.21 -15.49 14.04
CA PHE A 21 19.41 -14.82 13.02
C PHE A 21 17.89 -15.09 13.15
N GLY A 22 17.47 -15.94 14.09
CA GLY A 22 16.10 -16.42 14.27
C GLY A 22 15.43 -15.93 15.54
N GLY A 23 15.89 -14.79 16.09
CA GLY A 23 15.12 -14.07 17.10
C GLY A 23 13.72 -13.72 16.59
N PRO A 24 12.73 -13.53 17.47
CA PRO A 24 11.37 -13.21 17.05
C PRO A 24 11.37 -11.94 16.21
N ILE A 25 10.65 -11.95 15.10
CA ILE A 25 10.42 -10.74 14.31
C ILE A 25 9.56 -9.81 15.17
N ILE A 26 10.16 -8.72 15.66
CA ILE A 26 9.47 -7.72 16.46
C ILE A 26 8.74 -6.80 15.50
N GLN A 27 7.41 -6.85 15.53
CA GLN A 27 6.56 -5.90 14.82
C GLN A 27 5.98 -4.90 15.79
N LYS A 28 6.14 -3.60 15.50
CA LYS A 28 5.43 -2.56 16.25
C LYS A 28 4.05 -2.36 15.66
N ARG A 29 3.11 -2.01 16.52
CA ARG A 29 1.82 -1.47 16.09
C ARG A 29 2.05 -0.13 15.39
N TYR A 30 1.11 0.26 14.52
CA TYR A 30 1.06 1.61 13.96
C TYR A 30 1.14 2.68 15.05
N ILE A 31 1.66 3.85 14.68
CA ILE A 31 1.94 4.93 15.63
C ILE A 31 0.63 5.64 15.96
N THR A 32 0.39 5.90 17.24
CA THR A 32 -0.58 6.90 17.70
C THR A 32 0.22 8.10 18.20
N ARG A 33 0.08 9.26 17.53
CA ARG A 33 0.87 10.45 17.83
C ARG A 33 0.48 11.03 19.19
N GLU A 34 1.47 11.23 20.05
CA GLU A 34 1.34 11.94 21.33
C GLU A 34 1.77 13.41 21.24
N ILE A 35 2.21 13.83 20.05
CA ILE A 35 2.58 15.21 19.72
C ILE A 35 1.52 15.87 18.83
N PRO A 36 1.36 17.21 18.89
CA PRO A 36 0.47 17.92 17.99
C PRO A 36 0.95 17.83 16.53
N VAL A 37 0.05 18.12 15.58
CA VAL A 37 0.45 18.40 14.20
C VAL A 37 1.10 19.77 14.12
N TYR A 38 2.00 19.95 13.17
CA TYR A 38 2.56 21.27 12.87
C TYR A 38 1.66 21.96 11.84
N GLU A 39 1.00 23.02 12.26
CA GLU A 39 0.07 23.80 11.41
C GLU A 39 0.85 24.94 10.73
N LEU A 40 0.92 24.88 9.39
CA LEU A 40 1.63 25.87 8.60
C LEU A 40 0.76 27.09 8.22
N LEU A 41 -0.55 26.87 8.11
CA LEU A 41 -1.55 27.86 7.72
C LEU A 41 -2.49 28.13 8.90
N ASP A 42 -2.98 29.36 9.00
CA ASP A 42 -4.09 29.72 9.89
C ASP A 42 -5.45 29.40 9.23
N GLU A 43 -6.55 29.64 9.95
CA GLU A 43 -7.90 29.37 9.46
C GLU A 43 -8.20 30.11 8.15
N ALA A 44 -7.83 31.40 8.06
CA ALA A 44 -8.05 32.19 6.86
C ALA A 44 -7.29 31.64 5.63
N GLY A 45 -6.07 31.13 5.82
CA GLY A 45 -5.32 30.45 4.78
C GLY A 45 -5.94 29.13 4.34
N ILE A 46 -6.51 28.37 5.27
CA ILE A 46 -7.25 27.12 4.96
C ILE A 46 -8.53 27.43 4.17
N ASP A 47 -9.31 28.41 4.62
CA ASP A 47 -10.55 28.83 3.95
C ASP A 47 -10.28 29.32 2.52
N LEU A 48 -9.22 30.11 2.33
CA LEU A 48 -8.81 30.56 1.01
C LEU A 48 -8.50 29.39 0.06
N LEU A 49 -7.75 28.38 0.53
CA LEU A 49 -7.45 27.19 -0.27
C LEU A 49 -8.68 26.34 -0.54
N HIS A 50 -9.58 26.21 0.45
CA HIS A 50 -10.84 25.50 0.29
C HIS A 50 -11.71 26.16 -0.78
N ASP A 51 -11.96 27.46 -0.66
CA ASP A 51 -12.80 28.22 -1.60
C ASP A 51 -12.21 28.22 -3.01
N THR A 52 -10.89 28.39 -3.13
CA THR A 52 -10.21 28.33 -4.43
C THR A 52 -10.33 26.94 -5.06
N SER A 53 -10.22 25.87 -4.25
CA SER A 53 -10.40 24.50 -4.74
C SER A 53 -11.83 24.26 -5.22
N MET A 54 -12.84 24.77 -4.50
CA MET A 54 -14.23 24.68 -4.94
C MET A 54 -14.46 25.45 -6.25
N GLN A 55 -13.91 26.66 -6.38
CA GLN A 55 -13.99 27.43 -7.62
C GLN A 55 -13.37 26.68 -8.82
N ILE A 56 -12.23 26.01 -8.63
CA ILE A 56 -11.63 25.18 -9.68
C ILE A 56 -12.58 24.05 -10.09
N LEU A 57 -13.19 23.35 -9.14
CA LEU A 57 -14.11 22.24 -9.43
C LEU A 57 -15.40 22.71 -10.13
N GLU A 58 -15.92 23.88 -9.76
CA GLU A 58 -17.15 24.45 -10.30
C GLU A 58 -16.94 25.10 -11.67
N GLU A 59 -15.95 25.98 -11.80
CA GLU A 59 -15.77 26.84 -12.97
C GLU A 59 -14.85 26.23 -14.03
N ILE A 60 -13.80 25.51 -13.62
CA ILE A 60 -12.83 24.91 -14.53
C ILE A 60 -13.19 23.44 -14.81
N GLY A 61 -13.52 22.69 -13.76
CA GLY A 61 -13.84 21.27 -13.79
C GLY A 61 -12.63 20.35 -13.96
N ILE A 62 -12.89 19.04 -13.98
CA ILE A 62 -11.90 17.97 -14.14
C ILE A 62 -12.29 17.08 -15.33
N ASP A 63 -11.31 16.67 -16.13
CA ASP A 63 -11.54 15.68 -17.19
C ASP A 63 -11.67 14.27 -16.60
N PHE A 64 -12.80 13.62 -16.86
CA PHE A 64 -13.02 12.19 -16.62
C PHE A 64 -13.12 11.48 -17.98
N ARG A 65 -12.13 10.64 -18.29
CA ARG A 65 -12.02 9.92 -19.58
C ARG A 65 -12.53 8.48 -19.50
N ASP A 66 -13.64 8.30 -18.80
CA ASP A 66 -14.30 7.02 -18.60
C ASP A 66 -15.82 7.24 -18.62
N GLU A 67 -16.52 6.51 -19.49
CA GLU A 67 -17.95 6.70 -19.71
C GLU A 67 -18.79 6.38 -18.46
N VAL A 68 -18.34 5.42 -17.65
CA VAL A 68 -19.02 5.05 -16.40
C VAL A 68 -18.90 6.17 -15.38
N ALA A 69 -17.71 6.75 -15.20
CA ALA A 69 -17.48 7.88 -14.31
C ALA A 69 -18.29 9.11 -14.74
N LEU A 70 -18.34 9.42 -16.05
CA LEU A 70 -19.14 10.53 -16.58
C LEU A 70 -20.63 10.34 -16.32
N ALA A 71 -21.15 9.12 -16.51
CA ALA A 71 -22.54 8.80 -16.21
C ALA A 71 -22.85 8.95 -14.71
N GLN A 72 -21.97 8.45 -13.84
CA GLN A 72 -22.12 8.55 -12.38
C GLN A 72 -22.11 10.01 -11.89
N TRP A 73 -21.23 10.85 -12.43
CA TRP A 73 -21.21 12.28 -12.10
C TRP A 73 -22.48 13.00 -12.56
N LYS A 74 -22.95 12.70 -13.77
CA LYS A 74 -24.19 13.26 -14.28
C LYS A 74 -25.40 12.85 -13.43
N GLU A 75 -25.48 11.58 -13.03
CA GLU A 75 -26.53 11.07 -12.15
C GLU A 75 -26.47 11.74 -10.76
N ALA A 76 -25.26 11.97 -10.25
CA ALA A 76 -25.03 12.67 -8.98
C ALA A 76 -25.35 14.18 -9.04
N GLY A 77 -25.64 14.75 -10.21
CA GLY A 77 -26.03 16.15 -10.38
C GLY A 77 -24.89 17.10 -10.78
N ALA A 78 -23.75 16.58 -11.22
CA ALA A 78 -22.68 17.40 -11.79
C ALA A 78 -23.00 17.83 -13.24
N ASP A 79 -22.43 18.96 -13.68
CA ASP A 79 -22.56 19.46 -15.05
C ASP A 79 -21.45 18.86 -15.93
N VAL A 80 -21.83 17.93 -16.80
CA VAL A 80 -20.91 17.15 -17.65
C VAL A 80 -20.93 17.65 -19.09
N LYS A 81 -19.78 18.14 -19.58
CA LYS A 81 -19.57 18.71 -20.91
C LYS A 81 -18.51 17.92 -21.67
N GLY A 82 -18.94 16.94 -22.47
CA GLY A 82 -18.02 15.99 -23.08
C GLY A 82 -17.33 15.15 -22.01
N GLU A 83 -16.00 15.24 -21.92
CA GLU A 83 -15.20 14.60 -20.86
C GLU A 83 -14.98 15.50 -19.63
N ARG A 84 -15.35 16.78 -19.70
CA ARG A 84 -15.16 17.74 -18.61
C ARG A 84 -16.33 17.69 -17.64
N VAL A 85 -16.05 17.47 -16.35
CA VAL A 85 -17.04 17.47 -15.26
C VAL A 85 -16.84 18.71 -14.39
N HIS A 86 -17.87 19.55 -14.30
CA HIS A 86 -17.96 20.66 -13.35
C HIS A 86 -18.79 20.21 -12.15
N ILE A 87 -18.21 20.29 -10.95
CA ILE A 87 -18.79 19.69 -9.74
C ILE A 87 -19.21 20.82 -8.77
N PRO A 88 -20.52 20.97 -8.46
CA PRO A 88 -20.99 21.94 -7.48
C PRO A 88 -20.38 21.71 -6.09
N ARG A 89 -20.03 22.77 -5.35
CA ARG A 89 -19.46 22.65 -4.00
C ARG A 89 -20.39 21.94 -3.03
N GLU A 90 -21.70 22.14 -3.16
CA GLU A 90 -22.69 21.49 -2.29
C GLU A 90 -22.68 19.97 -2.51
N LEU A 91 -22.48 19.54 -3.76
CA LEU A 91 -22.35 18.12 -4.09
C LEU A 91 -21.05 17.55 -3.49
N ILE A 92 -19.94 18.29 -3.56
CA ILE A 92 -18.69 17.88 -2.89
C ILE A 92 -18.88 17.75 -1.38
N ALA A 93 -19.48 18.75 -0.74
CA ALA A 93 -19.74 18.74 0.70
C ALA A 93 -20.64 17.55 1.11
N GLU A 94 -21.70 17.28 0.34
CA GLU A 94 -22.58 16.12 0.55
C GLU A 94 -21.79 14.81 0.46
N LYS A 95 -20.95 14.64 -0.57
CA LYS A 95 -20.16 13.41 -0.73
C LYS A 95 -19.12 13.23 0.37
N LEU A 96 -18.44 14.30 0.77
CA LEU A 96 -17.45 14.26 1.86
C LEU A 96 -18.08 13.94 3.22
N ALA A 97 -19.32 14.37 3.48
CA ALA A 97 -20.02 14.07 4.72
C ALA A 97 -20.29 12.57 4.92
N MET A 98 -20.27 11.76 3.86
CA MET A 98 -20.42 10.31 3.92
C MET A 98 -19.09 9.57 4.20
N VAL A 99 -17.96 10.26 4.13
CA VAL A 99 -16.64 9.64 4.30
C VAL A 99 -16.33 9.48 5.78
N PRO A 100 -16.00 8.26 6.26
CA PRO A 100 -15.63 8.06 7.66
C PRO A 100 -14.29 8.75 7.96
N ALA A 101 -14.22 9.44 9.11
CA ALA A 101 -12.98 10.10 9.56
C ALA A 101 -11.87 9.10 9.95
N GLU A 102 -12.27 7.89 10.37
CA GLU A 102 -11.36 6.77 10.66
C GLU A 102 -11.96 5.45 10.16
N TYR A 103 -11.10 4.56 9.66
CA TYR A 103 -11.49 3.18 9.34
C TYR A 103 -10.35 2.21 9.64
N THR A 104 -10.70 0.93 9.87
CA THR A 104 -9.71 -0.13 10.07
C THR A 104 -9.43 -0.83 8.76
N GLN A 105 -8.15 -0.89 8.37
CA GLN A 105 -7.70 -1.79 7.33
C GLN A 105 -7.29 -3.11 7.98
N HIS A 106 -8.02 -4.16 7.63
CA HIS A 106 -7.84 -5.49 8.21
C HIS A 106 -6.68 -6.23 7.53
N ALA A 107 -5.93 -6.94 8.35
CA ALA A 107 -4.88 -7.85 7.94
C ALA A 107 -5.29 -9.30 8.26
N ARG A 108 -4.69 -10.28 7.58
CA ARG A 108 -4.98 -11.70 7.86
C ARG A 108 -4.63 -12.11 9.29
N ASN A 109 -3.62 -11.45 9.88
CA ASN A 109 -3.35 -11.50 11.31
C ASN A 109 -3.98 -10.26 11.95
N PRO A 110 -5.05 -10.38 12.75
CA PRO A 110 -5.71 -9.22 13.36
C PRO A 110 -4.82 -8.37 14.25
N GLU A 111 -3.72 -8.92 14.79
CA GLU A 111 -2.70 -8.16 15.54
C GLU A 111 -1.94 -7.15 14.67
N ARG A 112 -2.10 -7.23 13.34
CA ARG A 112 -1.49 -6.34 12.35
C ARG A 112 -2.48 -5.36 11.73
N ASN A 113 -3.74 -5.37 12.16
CA ASN A 113 -4.72 -4.37 11.71
C ASN A 113 -4.19 -2.96 11.94
N VAL A 114 -4.47 -2.08 10.99
CA VAL A 114 -4.09 -0.66 11.09
C VAL A 114 -5.34 0.21 11.04
N VAL A 115 -5.31 1.32 11.76
CA VAL A 115 -6.36 2.34 11.70
C VAL A 115 -5.85 3.51 10.87
N ILE A 116 -6.61 3.87 9.84
CA ILE A 116 -6.35 5.00 8.96
C ILE A 116 -7.20 6.18 9.43
N GLY A 117 -6.57 7.34 9.63
CA GLY A 117 -7.21 8.56 10.13
C GLY A 117 -6.81 8.93 11.56
N GLY A 118 -7.35 10.05 12.04
CA GLY A 118 -7.14 10.56 13.40
C GLY A 118 -5.68 10.87 13.73
N LYS A 119 -5.24 10.46 14.93
CA LYS A 119 -3.85 10.61 15.40
C LYS A 119 -2.91 9.53 14.90
N ASN A 120 -3.38 8.63 14.04
CA ASN A 120 -2.64 7.44 13.64
C ASN A 120 -1.65 7.74 12.51
N THR A 121 -0.55 7.00 12.46
CA THR A 121 0.43 7.05 11.36
C THR A 121 0.86 5.64 10.99
N VAL A 122 0.60 5.29 9.73
CA VAL A 122 0.88 3.99 9.13
C VAL A 122 1.97 4.19 8.08
N PHE A 123 3.08 3.46 8.20
CA PHE A 123 4.14 3.48 7.21
C PHE A 123 4.03 2.25 6.32
N ALA A 124 4.22 2.46 5.02
CA ALA A 124 4.25 1.46 3.98
C ALA A 124 5.54 1.63 3.15
N PRO A 125 6.02 0.59 2.45
CA PRO A 125 7.15 0.71 1.54
C PRO A 125 6.81 1.57 0.31
N THR A 126 7.82 1.78 -0.54
CA THR A 126 7.66 2.47 -1.83
C THR A 126 6.61 1.79 -2.72
N PHE A 127 6.14 2.50 -3.75
CA PHE A 127 5.16 1.97 -4.71
C PHE A 127 5.57 2.35 -6.15
N GLY A 128 5.49 1.40 -7.08
CA GLY A 128 5.53 1.59 -8.54
C GLY A 128 6.91 1.59 -9.20
N SER A 129 7.99 1.26 -8.49
CA SER A 129 9.35 1.36 -9.08
C SER A 129 9.62 0.26 -10.11
N PRO A 130 9.90 0.57 -11.40
CA PRO A 130 10.20 -0.47 -12.39
C PRO A 130 11.64 -0.97 -12.33
N PHE A 131 12.50 -0.25 -11.61
CA PHE A 131 13.92 -0.59 -11.46
C PHE A 131 14.27 -0.78 -9.98
N VAL A 132 15.24 -1.66 -9.75
CA VAL A 132 15.89 -1.86 -8.46
C VAL A 132 17.36 -1.53 -8.55
N ARG A 133 17.96 -1.28 -7.40
CA ARG A 133 19.41 -1.19 -7.23
C ARG A 133 19.82 -2.29 -6.27
N ASP A 134 20.57 -3.26 -6.78
CA ASP A 134 20.97 -4.44 -6.01
C ASP A 134 22.21 -4.18 -5.13
N PHE A 135 22.69 -5.23 -4.45
CA PHE A 135 23.84 -5.14 -3.55
C PHE A 135 25.16 -4.80 -4.27
N ASP A 136 25.25 -5.05 -5.57
CA ASP A 136 26.39 -4.67 -6.41
C ASP A 136 26.23 -3.24 -6.98
N ASN A 137 25.23 -2.50 -6.49
CA ASN A 137 24.91 -1.14 -6.88
C ASN A 137 24.48 -1.01 -8.35
N VAL A 138 24.01 -2.10 -8.97
CA VAL A 138 23.58 -2.14 -10.36
C VAL A 138 22.10 -1.77 -10.46
N ARG A 139 21.80 -0.79 -11.33
CA ARG A 139 20.41 -0.46 -11.68
C ARG A 139 19.93 -1.41 -12.78
N ARG A 140 18.91 -2.20 -12.47
CA ARG A 140 18.29 -3.15 -13.40
C ARG A 140 16.78 -3.17 -13.20
N TYR A 141 16.06 -3.77 -14.14
CA TYR A 141 14.63 -3.97 -13.94
C TYR A 141 14.36 -4.92 -12.77
N ALA A 142 13.24 -4.70 -12.09
CA ALA A 142 12.77 -5.54 -10.99
C ALA A 142 12.24 -6.89 -11.49
N THR A 143 12.47 -7.93 -10.69
CA THR A 143 11.88 -9.26 -10.88
C THR A 143 10.83 -9.56 -9.82
N LEU A 144 10.09 -10.65 -9.98
CA LEU A 144 9.21 -11.17 -8.93
C LEU A 144 9.99 -11.51 -7.66
N GLU A 145 11.23 -11.99 -7.79
CA GLU A 145 12.10 -12.24 -6.65
C GLU A 145 12.43 -10.95 -5.88
N ASP A 146 12.73 -9.86 -6.58
CA ASP A 146 12.97 -8.56 -5.94
C ASP A 146 11.74 -8.10 -5.15
N LEU A 147 10.54 -8.19 -5.75
CA LEU A 147 9.28 -7.86 -5.08
C LEU A 147 9.10 -8.69 -3.80
N GLN A 148 9.27 -10.01 -3.90
CA GLN A 148 9.16 -10.92 -2.75
C GLN A 148 10.20 -10.62 -1.67
N ASN A 149 11.41 -10.21 -2.06
CA ASN A 149 12.44 -9.80 -1.12
C ASN A 149 12.06 -8.50 -0.41
N PHE A 150 11.53 -7.51 -1.12
CA PHE A 150 11.03 -6.28 -0.48
C PHE A 150 9.84 -6.53 0.44
N ILE A 151 8.95 -7.46 0.09
CA ILE A 151 7.85 -7.90 0.97
C ILE A 151 8.42 -8.51 2.25
N LYS A 152 9.37 -9.45 2.15
CA LYS A 152 10.02 -10.06 3.33
C LYS A 152 10.76 -9.02 4.18
N LEU A 153 11.46 -8.09 3.56
CA LEU A 153 12.16 -7.00 4.26
C LEU A 153 11.17 -6.06 4.95
N THR A 154 10.06 -5.73 4.29
CA THR A 154 8.98 -4.94 4.87
C THR A 154 8.37 -5.67 6.05
N TYR A 155 8.04 -6.94 5.89
CA TYR A 155 7.55 -7.81 6.96
C TYR A 155 8.50 -7.85 8.16
N MET A 156 9.82 -7.95 7.95
CA MET A 156 10.83 -7.96 9.01
C MET A 156 11.06 -6.59 9.67
N THR A 157 10.75 -5.50 8.97
CA THR A 157 10.99 -4.14 9.46
C THR A 157 9.98 -3.75 10.53
N PRO A 158 10.39 -3.43 11.77
CA PRO A 158 9.45 -3.21 12.88
C PRO A 158 8.53 -2.00 12.72
N VAL A 159 8.95 -1.01 11.92
CA VAL A 159 8.29 0.31 11.80
C VAL A 159 7.50 0.47 10.51
N LEU A 160 7.48 -0.54 9.63
CA LEU A 160 6.60 -0.57 8.47
C LEU A 160 5.35 -1.35 8.86
N HIS A 161 4.21 -0.68 8.97
CA HIS A 161 2.99 -1.27 9.52
C HIS A 161 2.13 -1.92 8.44
N HIS A 162 2.35 -1.55 7.19
CA HIS A 162 1.61 -1.99 6.01
C HIS A 162 2.59 -2.51 4.95
N ASP A 163 2.23 -3.59 4.26
CA ASP A 163 3.12 -4.31 3.34
C ASP A 163 3.25 -3.64 1.96
N GLY A 164 2.37 -2.69 1.67
CA GLY A 164 2.34 -1.92 0.43
C GLY A 164 1.51 -2.61 -0.63
N GLY A 165 1.84 -2.37 -1.90
CA GLY A 165 1.27 -3.07 -3.05
C GLY A 165 2.38 -3.36 -4.05
N ILE A 166 2.35 -2.71 -5.20
CA ILE A 166 3.40 -2.90 -6.21
C ILE A 166 4.69 -2.20 -5.75
N ILE A 167 5.47 -2.80 -4.83
CA ILE A 167 6.68 -2.16 -4.29
C ILE A 167 7.68 -1.88 -5.42
N CYS A 168 7.87 -2.88 -6.27
CA CYS A 168 8.54 -2.79 -7.55
C CYS A 168 7.80 -3.61 -8.61
N GLU A 169 7.94 -3.24 -9.87
CA GLU A 169 7.26 -3.90 -10.99
C GLU A 169 7.99 -5.18 -11.41
N PRO A 170 7.41 -6.39 -11.26
CA PRO A 170 8.06 -7.65 -11.64
C PRO A 170 7.99 -7.87 -13.16
N ILE A 171 9.00 -7.39 -13.89
CA ILE A 171 8.95 -7.36 -15.36
C ILE A 171 9.10 -8.75 -16.00
N ASP A 172 9.63 -9.71 -15.26
CA ASP A 172 9.85 -11.10 -15.64
C ASP A 172 8.54 -11.92 -15.64
N VAL A 173 7.45 -11.35 -15.13
CA VAL A 173 6.11 -11.93 -15.18
C VAL A 173 5.27 -11.24 -16.27
N PRO A 174 4.56 -11.98 -17.14
CA PRO A 174 3.69 -11.38 -18.16
C PRO A 174 2.68 -10.37 -17.59
N VAL A 175 2.58 -9.19 -18.22
CA VAL A 175 1.70 -8.08 -17.82
C VAL A 175 0.26 -8.52 -17.51
N PRO A 176 -0.39 -9.39 -18.31
CA PRO A 176 -1.77 -9.78 -18.03
C PRO A 176 -1.97 -10.64 -16.78
N LYS A 177 -0.90 -11.16 -16.17
CA LYS A 177 -0.97 -12.12 -15.05
C LYS A 177 -0.28 -11.65 -13.78
N ARG A 178 0.67 -10.71 -13.89
CA ARG A 178 1.55 -10.33 -12.78
C ARG A 178 0.81 -9.82 -11.54
N HIS A 179 -0.41 -9.28 -11.68
CA HIS A 179 -1.20 -8.85 -10.52
C HIS A 179 -1.51 -10.00 -9.57
N LEU A 180 -1.71 -11.21 -10.10
CA LEU A 180 -1.96 -12.42 -9.31
C LEU A 180 -0.72 -12.79 -8.48
N ASP A 181 0.46 -12.77 -9.10
CA ASP A 181 1.73 -13.05 -8.41
C ASP A 181 2.07 -11.98 -7.36
N ILE A 182 1.76 -10.71 -7.62
CA ILE A 182 1.93 -9.60 -6.68
C ILE A 182 1.05 -9.80 -5.44
N VAL A 183 -0.26 -9.97 -5.63
CA VAL A 183 -1.21 -10.16 -4.53
C VAL A 183 -0.89 -11.43 -3.73
N TYR A 184 -0.62 -12.54 -4.42
CA TYR A 184 -0.23 -13.79 -3.77
C TYR A 184 1.06 -13.63 -2.96
N SER A 185 2.04 -12.86 -3.45
CA SER A 185 3.30 -12.64 -2.73
C SER A 185 3.08 -11.92 -1.39
N HIS A 186 2.21 -10.91 -1.33
CA HIS A 186 1.85 -10.25 -0.06
C HIS A 186 1.20 -11.23 0.93
N ILE A 187 0.22 -12.02 0.45
CA ILE A 187 -0.49 -13.02 1.27
C ILE A 187 0.49 -14.07 1.80
N LYS A 188 1.41 -14.53 0.95
CA LYS A 188 2.32 -15.65 1.24
C LYS A 188 3.46 -15.25 2.18
N PHE A 189 4.05 -14.07 1.98
CA PHE A 189 5.29 -13.67 2.63
C PHE A 189 5.12 -12.65 3.76
N SER A 190 3.90 -12.13 3.97
CA SER A 190 3.59 -11.20 5.05
C SER A 190 2.27 -11.58 5.74
N ASP A 191 2.05 -11.04 6.94
CA ASP A 191 0.76 -11.06 7.63
C ASP A 191 0.21 -9.65 7.92
N LYS A 192 0.87 -8.63 7.38
CA LYS A 192 0.48 -7.22 7.40
C LYS A 192 -0.64 -6.95 6.39
N PRO A 193 -1.41 -5.85 6.56
CA PRO A 193 -2.33 -5.41 5.53
C PRO A 193 -1.56 -5.00 4.26
N PHE A 194 -2.19 -5.15 3.09
CA PHE A 194 -1.60 -4.84 1.79
C PHE A 194 -2.63 -4.18 0.85
N MET A 195 -2.17 -3.65 -0.28
CA MET A 195 -2.97 -3.01 -1.32
C MET A 195 -3.27 -4.00 -2.46
N GLY A 196 -4.49 -3.94 -2.99
CA GLY A 196 -4.83 -4.61 -4.25
C GLY A 196 -4.17 -3.95 -5.46
N VAL A 197 -4.23 -4.62 -6.61
CA VAL A 197 -3.68 -4.12 -7.88
C VAL A 197 -4.77 -3.43 -8.69
N GLN A 198 -4.49 -2.20 -9.14
CA GLN A 198 -5.44 -1.28 -9.77
C GLN A 198 -5.17 -1.02 -11.26
N SER A 199 -4.33 -1.81 -11.91
CA SER A 199 -3.87 -1.55 -13.29
C SER A 199 -4.91 -1.84 -14.38
N ALA A 200 -6.00 -2.53 -14.04
CA ALA A 200 -7.18 -2.70 -14.88
C ALA A 200 -8.39 -3.12 -14.01
N PRO A 201 -9.64 -2.87 -14.43
CA PRO A 201 -10.84 -3.21 -13.65
C PRO A 201 -10.91 -4.68 -13.24
N GLU A 202 -10.60 -5.60 -14.15
CA GLU A 202 -10.60 -7.03 -13.90
C GLU A 202 -9.54 -7.45 -12.86
N ARG A 203 -8.41 -6.72 -12.80
CA ARG A 203 -7.33 -7.00 -11.85
C ARG A 203 -7.64 -6.48 -10.46
N ALA A 204 -8.37 -5.37 -10.37
CA ALA A 204 -8.93 -4.89 -9.12
C ALA A 204 -9.97 -5.90 -8.59
N TYR A 205 -10.82 -6.42 -9.47
CA TYR A 205 -11.77 -7.48 -9.12
C TYR A 205 -11.08 -8.78 -8.66
N ASP A 206 -10.05 -9.23 -9.38
CA ASP A 206 -9.24 -10.38 -8.99
C ASP A 206 -8.60 -10.18 -7.61
N SER A 207 -8.08 -8.97 -7.33
CA SER A 207 -7.53 -8.62 -6.01
C SER A 207 -8.58 -8.78 -4.91
N CYS A 208 -9.82 -8.33 -5.14
CA CYS A 208 -10.94 -8.53 -4.21
C CYS A 208 -11.34 -10.00 -4.05
N LYS A 209 -11.15 -10.86 -5.06
CA LYS A 209 -11.46 -12.29 -5.00
C LYS A 209 -10.41 -13.12 -4.25
N MET A 210 -9.20 -12.60 -4.13
CA MET A 210 -8.10 -13.26 -3.44
C MET A 210 -8.08 -13.01 -1.93
N VAL A 211 -8.96 -12.14 -1.41
CA VAL A 211 -9.05 -11.74 0.01
C VAL A 211 -10.39 -12.12 0.64
#